data_AF-A0A8E0S0H6-F1
#
_entry.id   AF-A0A8E0S0H6-F1
#
_cell.length_a   1.000
_cell.length_b   1.000
_cell.length_c   1.000
_cell.angle_alpha   90.00
_cell.angle_beta   90.00
_cell.angle_gamma   90.00
#
_symmetry.space_group_name_H-M   'P 1'
#
loop_
_entity.id
_entity.type
_entity.pdbx_description
1 polymer ?
#
loop_
_entity_poly.entity_id
_entity_poly.type
_entity_poly.pdbx_seq_one_letter_code
_entity_poly.pdbx_strand_id
1 'polypeptide(L)'
;MSLKDANKVVTVSAYLGQGDKSKEISYTDTKVIGNGSFGVVYQARLCDTDEVVAVKKVLQDRRFKNRELQIMRQLDHPNIVQLKYFFHFVGERKDDVYLNLVLEFVPETVYRVARRYSRQKETIPILFVKLYMYQLLRSLAYIHHKGICHRDIKPQNLLLNPATGVLKLCDFGRSVVYLFHSLIE
;
A
#
# COMPACT_ATOMS: atom_id res chain seq x y z
N MET A 1 19.41 3.18 16.95
CA MET A 1 18.76 4.37 16.38
C MET A 1 18.34 5.23 17.58
N SER A 2 18.90 6.43 17.71
CA SER A 2 18.77 7.31 18.88
C SER A 2 17.40 8.01 18.89
N LEU A 3 16.83 8.26 20.07
CA LEU A 3 15.54 8.92 20.32
C LEU A 3 15.40 10.36 19.73
N LYS A 4 16.42 10.87 19.03
CA LYS A 4 16.44 12.24 18.47
C LYS A 4 15.78 12.40 17.10
N ASP A 5 15.45 11.31 16.40
CA ASP A 5 14.96 11.38 15.01
C ASP A 5 13.42 11.33 14.85
N ALA A 6 12.67 11.13 15.94
CA ALA A 6 11.21 10.88 15.88
C ALA A 6 10.38 12.11 15.44
N ASN A 7 10.89 13.33 15.64
CA ASN A 7 10.17 14.59 15.36
C ASN A 7 10.74 15.37 14.16
N LYS A 8 11.56 14.75 13.31
CA LYS A 8 12.08 15.43 12.12
C LYS A 8 10.97 15.55 11.07
N VAL A 9 10.52 16.77 10.83
CA VAL A 9 9.62 17.09 9.71
C VAL A 9 10.38 16.93 8.40
N VAL A 10 9.82 16.17 7.48
CA VAL A 10 10.32 15.99 6.11
C VAL A 10 9.33 16.62 5.16
N THR A 11 9.79 17.57 4.34
CA THR A 11 8.99 18.25 3.32
C THR A 11 9.48 17.85 1.93
N VAL A 12 8.55 17.46 1.05
CA VAL A 12 8.84 17.02 -0.31
C VAL A 12 7.80 17.53 -1.31
N SER A 13 8.24 17.77 -2.55
CA SER A 13 7.32 17.94 -3.68
C SER A 13 6.86 16.57 -4.17
N ALA A 14 5.56 16.27 -4.05
CA ALA A 14 4.98 14.99 -4.39
C ALA A 14 3.86 15.14 -5.42
N TYR A 15 3.76 14.15 -6.31
CA TYR A 15 2.64 14.05 -7.24
C TYR A 15 1.45 13.41 -6.54
N LEU A 16 0.23 13.83 -6.89
CA LEU A 16 -0.98 13.14 -6.48
C LEU A 16 -0.96 11.70 -7.02
N GLY A 17 -1.55 10.77 -6.26
CA GLY A 17 -1.66 9.38 -6.67
C GLY A 17 -2.50 9.18 -7.93
N GLN A 18 -3.39 10.13 -8.25
CA GLN A 18 -4.15 10.17 -9.49
C GLN A 18 -4.03 11.54 -10.16
N GLY A 19 -4.02 11.56 -11.50
CA GLY A 19 -3.75 12.76 -12.28
C GLY A 19 -2.30 13.25 -12.15
N ASP A 20 -1.94 14.32 -12.85
CA ASP A 20 -0.54 14.78 -12.98
C ASP A 20 -0.21 16.03 -12.16
N LYS A 21 -1.09 16.41 -11.22
CA LYS A 21 -0.85 17.55 -10.32
C LYS A 21 0.18 17.17 -9.24
N SER A 22 1.03 18.12 -8.88
CA SER A 22 1.93 18.02 -7.74
C SER A 22 1.54 19.00 -6.63
N LYS A 23 1.92 18.65 -5.40
CA LYS A 23 1.72 19.44 -4.19
C LYS A 23 2.92 19.22 -3.27
N GLU A 24 3.31 20.25 -2.54
CA GLU A 24 4.22 20.07 -1.41
C GLU A 24 3.50 19.37 -0.26
N ILE A 25 4.12 18.33 0.30
CA ILE A 25 3.63 17.61 1.47
C ILE A 25 4.72 17.57 2.54
N SER A 26 4.30 17.66 3.80
CA SER A 26 5.19 17.51 4.96
C SER A 26 4.71 16.36 5.83
N TYR A 27 5.63 15.56 6.35
CA TYR A 27 5.31 14.45 7.25
C TYR A 27 6.34 14.28 8.38
N THR A 28 5.90 13.68 9.49
CA THR A 28 6.67 13.43 10.71
C THR A 28 6.41 12.00 11.23
N ASP A 29 6.97 11.66 12.40
CA ASP A 29 6.71 10.44 13.16
C ASP A 29 7.04 9.16 12.38
N THR A 30 8.11 9.24 11.58
CA THR A 30 8.47 8.17 10.66
C THR A 30 9.01 6.98 11.43
N LYS A 31 8.35 5.82 11.32
CA LYS A 31 8.78 4.56 11.93
C LYS A 31 8.68 3.40 10.96
N VAL A 32 9.65 2.49 10.97
CA VAL A 32 9.60 1.29 10.12
C VAL A 32 8.51 0.35 10.62
N ILE A 33 7.60 -0.07 9.72
CA ILE A 33 6.52 -1.02 10.02
C ILE A 33 6.62 -2.31 9.21
N GLY A 34 7.49 -2.36 8.19
CA GLY A 34 7.72 -3.58 7.42
C GLY A 34 8.99 -3.50 6.57
N ASN A 35 9.64 -4.65 6.41
CA ASN A 35 10.74 -4.84 5.47
C ASN A 35 10.29 -5.93 4.49
N GLY A 36 10.15 -5.58 3.22
CA GLY A 36 9.77 -6.50 2.16
C GLY A 36 10.91 -6.75 1.19
N SER A 37 10.72 -7.70 0.28
CA SER A 37 11.68 -8.02 -0.78
C SER A 37 12.03 -6.82 -1.68
N PHE A 38 11.12 -5.86 -1.77
CA PHE A 38 11.22 -4.71 -2.68
C PHE A 38 11.63 -3.40 -2.00
N GLY A 39 11.73 -3.38 -0.67
CA GLY A 39 12.07 -2.17 0.07
C GLY A 39 11.50 -2.10 1.48
N VAL A 40 11.44 -0.89 2.02
CA VAL A 40 11.05 -0.60 3.41
C VAL A 40 9.73 0.15 3.42
N VAL A 41 8.84 -0.23 4.34
CA VAL A 41 7.58 0.46 4.58
C VAL A 41 7.66 1.18 5.91
N TYR A 42 7.39 2.48 5.87
CA TYR A 42 7.33 3.34 7.04
C TYR A 42 5.88 3.70 7.33
N GLN A 43 5.50 3.83 8.60
CA GLN A 43 4.37 4.65 9.00
C GLN A 43 4.87 6.08 9.21
N ALA A 44 4.10 7.07 8.77
CA ALA A 44 4.35 8.48 8.99
C ALA A 44 3.03 9.22 9.22
N ARG A 45 3.09 10.49 9.60
CA ARG A 45 1.94 11.37 9.84
C ARG A 45 2.06 12.62 8.98
N LEU A 46 1.06 12.91 8.16
CA LEU A 46 1.01 14.12 7.35
C LEU A 46 0.78 15.33 8.26
N CYS A 47 1.59 16.37 8.12
CA CYS A 47 1.53 17.54 9.01
C CYS A 47 0.30 18.44 8.72
N ASP A 48 -0.20 18.47 7.49
CA ASP A 48 -1.32 19.33 7.09
C ASP A 48 -2.68 18.80 7.53
N THR A 49 -2.82 17.48 7.66
CA THR A 49 -4.10 16.79 7.89
C THR A 49 -4.11 15.96 9.17
N ASP A 50 -2.97 15.81 9.84
CA ASP A 50 -2.73 14.87 10.93
C ASP A 50 -3.01 13.39 10.56
N GLU A 51 -3.14 13.11 9.26
CA GLU A 51 -3.47 11.79 8.77
C GLU A 51 -2.25 10.85 8.86
N VAL A 52 -2.47 9.65 9.40
CA VAL A 52 -1.46 8.59 9.39
C VAL A 52 -1.41 7.92 8.02
N VAL A 53 -0.22 7.77 7.45
CA VAL A 53 0.04 7.19 6.13
C VAL A 53 1.11 6.10 6.19
N ALA A 54 1.12 5.23 5.18
CA ALA A 54 2.20 4.27 4.94
C ALA A 54 3.06 4.73 3.77
N VAL A 55 4.37 4.88 3.96
CA VAL A 55 5.33 5.25 2.91
C VAL A 55 6.13 4.02 2.51
N LYS A 56 5.85 3.46 1.33
CA LYS A 56 6.62 2.35 0.75
C LYS A 56 7.77 2.92 -0.08
N LYS A 57 8.99 2.77 0.42
CA LYS A 57 10.23 3.21 -0.24
C LYS A 57 10.88 2.04 -0.97
N VAL A 58 11.00 2.14 -2.29
CA VAL A 58 11.61 1.12 -3.16
C VAL A 58 12.76 1.71 -3.96
N LEU A 59 13.81 0.94 -4.19
CA LEU A 59 14.88 1.34 -5.10
C LEU A 59 14.34 1.36 -6.53
N GLN A 60 14.53 2.47 -7.23
CA GLN A 60 14.00 2.69 -8.56
C GLN A 60 15.13 2.61 -9.59
N ASP A 61 15.03 1.65 -10.51
CA ASP A 61 15.84 1.66 -11.72
C ASP A 61 15.36 2.80 -12.64
N ARG A 62 16.22 3.77 -12.93
CA ARG A 62 15.91 4.93 -13.77
C ARG A 62 15.52 4.55 -15.20
N ARG A 63 15.91 3.36 -15.67
CA ARG A 63 15.67 2.89 -17.04
C ARG A 63 14.24 2.41 -17.26
N PHE A 64 13.52 2.07 -16.18
CA PHE A 64 12.21 1.44 -16.27
C PHE A 64 11.16 2.20 -15.49
N LYS A 65 9.94 2.26 -16.01
CA LYS A 65 8.79 2.74 -15.24
C LYS A 65 8.44 1.71 -14.17
N ASN A 66 8.09 2.17 -12.97
CA ASN A 66 7.66 1.29 -11.91
C ASN A 66 6.24 0.78 -12.18
N ARG A 67 6.09 -0.53 -12.40
CA ARG A 67 4.79 -1.15 -12.69
C ARG A 67 3.79 -0.99 -11.55
N GLU A 68 4.24 -1.11 -10.30
CA GLU A 68 3.37 -0.96 -9.13
C GLU A 68 2.75 0.44 -9.10
N LEU A 69 3.57 1.48 -9.31
CA LEU A 69 3.08 2.85 -9.45
C LEU A 69 2.07 2.96 -10.60
N GLN A 70 2.40 2.46 -11.79
CA GLN A 70 1.51 2.54 -12.96
C GLN A 70 0.15 1.88 -12.73
N ILE A 71 0.14 0.74 -12.04
CA ILE A 71 -1.09 0.05 -11.67
C ILE A 71 -1.86 0.86 -10.64
N MET A 72 -1.21 1.25 -9.53
CA MET A 72 -1.88 1.94 -8.42
C MET A 72 -2.50 3.28 -8.82
N ARG A 73 -1.90 4.02 -9.77
CA ARG A 73 -2.49 5.28 -10.29
C ARG A 73 -3.84 5.09 -10.99
N GLN A 74 -4.20 3.86 -11.36
CA GLN A 74 -5.45 3.53 -12.07
C GLN A 74 -6.53 2.94 -11.15
N LEU A 75 -6.22 2.76 -9.86
CA LEU A 75 -7.10 2.11 -8.89
C LEU A 75 -7.77 3.16 -8.01
N ASP A 76 -9.09 3.04 -7.93
CA ASP A 76 -9.96 3.77 -7.02
C ASP A 76 -11.10 2.84 -6.58
N HIS A 77 -10.97 2.24 -5.41
CA HIS A 77 -11.95 1.29 -4.89
C HIS A 77 -11.90 1.23 -3.36
N PRO A 78 -13.05 1.17 -2.66
CA PRO A 78 -13.09 1.18 -1.18
C PRO A 78 -12.34 0.01 -0.53
N ASN A 79 -12.21 -1.13 -1.22
CA ASN A 79 -11.47 -2.32 -0.74
C ASN A 79 -10.06 -2.47 -1.32
N ILE A 80 -9.47 -1.39 -1.82
CA ILE A 80 -8.06 -1.30 -2.24
C ILE A 80 -7.42 -0.15 -1.49
N VAL A 81 -6.16 -0.31 -1.08
CA VAL A 81 -5.39 0.78 -0.46
C VAL A 81 -5.18 1.90 -1.46
N GLN A 82 -5.54 3.13 -1.06
CA GLN A 82 -5.40 4.29 -1.91
C GLN A 82 -3.94 4.74 -2.02
N LEU A 83 -3.46 4.99 -3.26
CA LEU A 83 -2.28 5.79 -3.50
C LEU A 83 -2.65 7.27 -3.33
N LYS A 84 -2.13 7.91 -2.28
CA LYS A 84 -2.37 9.34 -2.03
C LYS A 84 -1.39 10.21 -2.79
N TYR A 85 -0.11 9.87 -2.69
CA TYR A 85 0.97 10.60 -3.34
C TYR A 85 2.10 9.68 -3.78
N PHE A 86 2.97 10.17 -4.66
CA PHE A 86 4.26 9.56 -4.91
C PHE A 86 5.34 10.60 -5.21
N PHE A 87 6.58 10.29 -4.86
CA PHE A 87 7.72 11.16 -5.12
C PHE A 87 9.01 10.36 -5.25
N HIS A 88 10.02 10.97 -5.88
CA HIS A 88 11.35 10.39 -5.99
C HIS A 88 12.32 11.06 -5.02
N PHE A 89 13.26 10.30 -4.48
CA PHE A 89 14.32 10.79 -3.62
C PHE A 89 15.67 10.29 -4.12
N VAL A 90 16.67 11.15 -4.22
CA VAL A 90 18.03 10.75 -4.57
C VAL A 90 18.73 10.26 -3.31
N GLY A 91 19.21 9.02 -3.32
CA GLY A 91 19.88 8.39 -2.20
C GLY A 91 21.25 9.00 -1.86
N GLU A 92 21.87 8.48 -0.80
CA GLU A 92 23.21 8.91 -0.36
C GLU A 92 24.31 8.45 -1.33
N ARG A 93 24.10 7.32 -2.02
CA ARG A 93 25.01 6.84 -3.06
C ARG A 93 24.70 7.54 -4.38
N LYS A 94 25.77 7.86 -5.10
CA LYS A 94 25.68 8.38 -6.47
C LYS A 94 24.81 7.44 -7.31
N ASP A 95 23.81 8.01 -7.97
CA ASP A 95 22.83 7.36 -8.86
C ASP A 95 21.65 6.61 -8.21
N ASP A 96 21.65 6.37 -6.90
CA ASP A 96 20.50 5.77 -6.22
C ASP A 96 19.29 6.70 -6.31
N VAL A 97 18.19 6.21 -6.86
CA VAL A 97 16.89 6.88 -6.83
C VAL A 97 15.92 5.95 -6.15
N TYR A 98 15.17 6.50 -5.21
CA TYR A 98 14.10 5.79 -4.54
C TYR A 98 12.77 6.35 -5.00
N LEU A 99 11.85 5.46 -5.34
CA LEU A 99 10.43 5.80 -5.48
C LEU A 99 9.77 5.59 -4.12
N ASN A 100 9.01 6.60 -3.68
CA ASN A 100 8.24 6.56 -2.45
C ASN A 100 6.76 6.62 -2.81
N LEU A 101 6.01 5.59 -2.43
CA LEU A 101 4.56 5.55 -2.56
C LEU A 101 3.94 5.91 -1.20
N VAL A 102 3.20 7.01 -1.13
CA VAL A 102 2.45 7.42 0.06
C VAL A 102 1.04 6.85 -0.05
N LEU A 103 0.75 5.91 0.82
CA LEU A 103 -0.43 5.07 0.83
C LEU A 103 -1.30 5.38 2.05
N GLU A 104 -2.60 5.14 1.92
CA GLU A 104 -3.50 5.03 3.07
C GLU A 104 -2.94 4.03 4.10
N PHE A 105 -2.93 4.42 5.38
CA PHE A 105 -2.54 3.51 6.46
C PHE A 105 -3.75 2.73 6.97
N VAL A 106 -3.57 1.42 7.12
CA VAL A 106 -4.57 0.51 7.70
C VAL A 106 -3.88 -0.31 8.81
N PRO A 107 -4.43 -0.36 10.04
CA PRO A 107 -3.65 -0.70 11.23
C PRO A 107 -3.32 -2.19 11.40
N GLU A 108 -4.11 -3.09 10.83
CA GLU A 108 -3.98 -4.53 11.00
C GLU A 108 -3.92 -5.27 9.65
N THR A 109 -3.60 -6.55 9.72
CA THR A 109 -3.68 -7.48 8.59
C THR A 109 -4.53 -8.68 8.97
N VAL A 110 -5.14 -9.34 7.98
CA VAL A 110 -5.80 -10.65 8.18
C VAL A 110 -4.82 -11.63 8.81
N TYR A 111 -3.54 -11.61 8.42
CA TYR A 111 -2.50 -12.45 9.03
C TYR A 111 -2.37 -12.24 10.54
N ARG A 112 -2.26 -10.99 11.00
CA ARG A 112 -2.11 -10.67 12.43
C ARG A 112 -3.37 -11.03 13.22
N VAL A 113 -4.55 -10.78 12.66
CA VAL A 113 -5.83 -11.15 13.26
C VAL A 113 -5.95 -12.67 13.38
N ALA A 114 -5.72 -13.42 12.29
CA ALA A 114 -5.76 -14.88 12.30
C ALA A 114 -4.77 -15.48 13.30
N ARG A 115 -3.55 -14.93 13.39
CA ARG A 115 -2.54 -15.37 14.36
C ARG A 115 -2.96 -15.10 15.81
N ARG A 116 -3.73 -14.04 16.08
CA ARG A 116 -4.26 -13.74 17.43
C ARG A 116 -5.27 -14.80 17.86
N TYR A 117 -6.27 -15.08 17.02
CA TYR A 117 -7.26 -16.14 17.26
C TYR A 117 -6.61 -17.52 17.41
N SER A 118 -5.67 -17.86 16.53
CA SER A 118 -4.94 -19.13 16.61
C SER A 118 -4.19 -19.31 17.93
N ARG A 119 -3.55 -18.26 18.47
CA ARG A 119 -2.89 -18.32 19.79
C ARG A 119 -3.87 -18.51 20.95
N GLN A 120 -5.09 -18.02 20.81
CA GLN A 120 -6.17 -18.19 21.77
C GLN A 120 -6.88 -19.55 21.60
N LYS A 121 -6.45 -20.39 20.64
CA LYS A 121 -7.12 -21.63 20.24
C LYS A 121 -8.57 -21.40 19.81
N GLU A 122 -8.84 -20.22 19.27
CA GLU A 122 -10.13 -19.82 18.73
C GLU A 122 -10.07 -19.72 17.20
N THR A 123 -11.24 -19.72 16.58
CA THR A 123 -11.41 -19.42 15.16
C THR A 123 -11.95 -18.01 14.98
N ILE A 124 -11.59 -17.35 13.89
CA ILE A 124 -12.22 -16.08 13.50
C ILE A 124 -13.73 -16.31 13.37
N PRO A 125 -14.59 -15.51 14.02
CA PRO A 125 -16.03 -15.65 13.89
C PRO A 125 -16.49 -15.64 12.43
N ILE A 126 -17.40 -16.54 12.08
CA ILE A 126 -17.86 -16.76 10.69
C ILE A 126 -18.38 -15.48 10.03
N LEU A 127 -18.97 -14.57 10.82
CA LEU A 127 -19.41 -13.26 10.33
C LEU A 127 -18.24 -12.44 9.75
N PHE A 128 -17.11 -12.36 10.45
CA PHE A 128 -15.93 -11.66 9.96
C PHE A 128 -15.30 -12.35 8.76
N VAL A 129 -15.31 -13.70 8.73
CA VAL A 129 -14.85 -14.45 7.54
C VAL A 129 -15.68 -14.06 6.31
N LYS A 130 -17.02 -14.08 6.42
CA LYS A 130 -17.91 -13.66 5.33
C LYS A 130 -17.65 -12.21 4.90
N LEU A 131 -17.54 -11.30 5.87
CA LEU A 131 -17.31 -9.88 5.63
C LEU A 131 -15.98 -9.61 4.90
N TYR A 132 -14.89 -10.25 5.32
CA TYR A 132 -13.57 -10.07 4.72
C TYR A 132 -13.47 -10.72 3.35
N MET A 133 -14.01 -11.93 3.18
CA MET A 133 -14.02 -12.61 1.89
C MET A 133 -14.85 -11.86 0.85
N TYR A 134 -16.01 -11.31 1.24
CA TYR A 134 -16.83 -10.48 0.36
C TYR A 134 -16.06 -9.24 -0.14
N GLN A 135 -15.41 -8.51 0.76
CA GLN A 135 -14.64 -7.32 0.41
C GLN A 135 -13.40 -7.64 -0.44
N LEU A 136 -12.74 -8.76 -0.19
CA LEU A 136 -11.65 -9.27 -1.04
C LEU A 136 -12.16 -9.60 -2.44
N LEU A 137 -13.27 -10.32 -2.57
CA LEU A 137 -13.82 -10.66 -3.87
C LEU A 137 -14.25 -9.42 -4.66
N ARG A 138 -14.77 -8.38 -3.99
CA ARG A 138 -15.04 -7.08 -4.62
C ARG A 138 -13.79 -6.41 -5.16
N SER A 139 -12.71 -6.36 -4.38
CA SER A 139 -11.45 -5.76 -4.86
C SER A 139 -10.84 -6.56 -6.02
N LEU A 140 -10.93 -7.89 -5.98
CA LEU A 140 -10.50 -8.78 -7.06
C LEU A 140 -11.33 -8.56 -8.34
N ALA A 141 -12.66 -8.54 -8.23
CA ALA A 141 -13.54 -8.27 -9.37
C ALA A 141 -13.21 -6.92 -10.02
N TYR A 142 -12.98 -5.89 -9.21
CA TYR A 142 -12.60 -4.56 -9.69
C TYR A 142 -11.27 -4.57 -10.47
N ILE A 143 -10.20 -5.16 -9.91
CA ILE A 143 -8.90 -5.19 -10.61
C ILE A 143 -8.93 -6.09 -11.85
N HIS A 144 -9.67 -7.20 -11.81
CA HIS A 144 -9.83 -8.10 -12.95
C HIS A 144 -10.57 -7.42 -14.10
N HIS A 145 -11.61 -6.63 -13.81
CA HIS A 145 -12.30 -5.82 -14.83
C HIS A 145 -11.36 -4.82 -15.52
N LYS A 146 -10.34 -4.33 -14.80
CA LYS A 146 -9.27 -3.48 -15.35
C LYS A 146 -8.13 -4.27 -16.02
N GLY A 147 -8.27 -5.59 -16.19
CA GLY A 147 -7.23 -6.45 -16.76
C GLY A 147 -5.99 -6.56 -15.87
N ILE A 148 -6.12 -6.43 -14.55
CA ILE A 148 -4.99 -6.48 -13.61
C ILE A 148 -5.07 -7.75 -12.77
N CYS A 149 -4.00 -8.55 -12.76
CA CYS A 149 -3.89 -9.74 -11.91
C CYS A 149 -2.95 -9.44 -10.75
N HIS A 150 -3.41 -9.62 -9.50
CA HIS A 150 -2.62 -9.29 -8.31
C HIS A 150 -1.37 -10.16 -8.15
N ARG A 151 -1.53 -11.48 -8.37
CA ARG A 151 -0.52 -12.55 -8.29
C ARG A 151 0.16 -12.79 -6.93
N ASP A 152 -0.22 -12.07 -5.88
CA ASP A 152 0.32 -12.27 -4.52
C ASP A 152 -0.77 -12.13 -3.44
N ILE A 153 -1.90 -12.82 -3.63
CA ILE A 153 -2.98 -12.82 -2.64
C ILE A 153 -2.61 -13.75 -1.48
N LYS A 154 -2.44 -13.16 -0.30
CA LYS A 154 -2.09 -13.84 0.96
C LYS A 154 -2.53 -13.00 2.15
N PRO A 155 -2.73 -13.57 3.35
CA PRO A 155 -3.24 -12.84 4.52
C PRO A 155 -2.44 -11.58 4.93
N GLN A 156 -1.16 -11.50 4.57
CA GLN A 156 -0.31 -10.34 4.84
C GLN A 156 -0.63 -9.13 3.94
N ASN A 157 -1.16 -9.37 2.74
CA ASN A 157 -1.52 -8.34 1.76
C ASN A 157 -3.00 -7.93 1.87
N LEU A 158 -3.69 -8.39 2.92
CA LEU A 158 -5.07 -8.05 3.23
C LEU A 158 -5.08 -7.20 4.50
N LEU A 159 -5.14 -5.89 4.33
CA LEU A 159 -5.19 -4.96 5.45
C LEU A 159 -6.59 -4.89 6.03
N LEU A 160 -6.69 -4.68 7.34
CA LEU A 160 -7.93 -4.64 8.10
C LEU A 160 -7.98 -3.44 9.02
N ASN A 161 -9.14 -2.79 9.07
CA ASN A 161 -9.53 -1.93 10.18
C ASN A 161 -10.56 -2.68 11.06
N PRO A 162 -10.15 -3.24 12.22
CA PRO A 162 -11.05 -4.02 13.06
C PRO A 162 -12.23 -3.22 13.63
N ALA A 163 -12.08 -1.91 13.81
CA ALA A 163 -13.14 -1.06 14.36
C ALA A 163 -14.29 -0.85 13.37
N THR A 164 -13.99 -0.80 12.07
CA THR A 164 -14.99 -0.58 11.01
C THR A 164 -15.32 -1.85 10.22
N GLY A 165 -14.54 -2.92 10.37
CA GLY A 165 -14.66 -4.15 9.59
C GLY A 165 -14.21 -4.02 8.13
N VAL A 166 -13.59 -2.89 7.76
CA VAL A 166 -13.15 -2.62 6.38
C VAL A 166 -11.89 -3.43 6.06
N LEU A 167 -11.91 -4.14 4.93
CA LEU A 167 -10.76 -4.81 4.34
C LEU A 167 -10.26 -4.05 3.11
N LYS A 168 -8.93 -3.91 3.00
CA LYS A 168 -8.27 -3.32 1.83
C LYS A 168 -7.14 -4.21 1.32
N LEU A 169 -7.18 -4.51 0.03
CA LEU A 169 -6.09 -5.18 -0.69
C LEU A 169 -4.91 -4.22 -0.89
N CYS A 170 -3.69 -4.68 -0.64
CA CYS A 170 -2.47 -3.90 -0.80
C CYS A 170 -1.36 -4.71 -1.49
N ASP A 171 -0.22 -4.04 -1.77
CA ASP A 171 1.00 -4.60 -2.34
C ASP A 171 0.87 -5.13 -3.79
N PHE A 172 0.81 -4.20 -4.73
CA PHE A 172 0.72 -4.48 -6.17
C PHE A 172 2.10 -4.71 -6.82
N GLY A 173 3.16 -4.89 -6.03
CA GLY A 173 4.53 -5.06 -6.51
C GLY A 173 4.74 -6.26 -7.43
N ARG A 174 3.89 -7.28 -7.31
CA ARG A 174 3.91 -8.47 -8.18
C ARG A 174 2.82 -8.47 -9.25
N SER A 175 1.98 -7.45 -9.31
CA SER A 175 0.83 -7.42 -10.21
C SER A 175 1.23 -7.22 -11.67
N VAL A 176 0.36 -7.64 -12.58
CA VAL A 176 0.53 -7.49 -14.04
C VAL A 176 -0.76 -7.04 -14.69
N VAL A 177 -0.64 -6.28 -15.77
CA VAL A 177 -1.74 -6.03 -16.70
C VAL A 177 -1.73 -7.15 -17.74
N TYR A 178 -2.90 -7.73 -18.01
CA TYR A 178 -3.12 -8.74 -19.04
C TYR A 178 -4.28 -8.31 -19.93
N LEU A 179 -4.15 -8.58 -21.23
CA LEU A 179 -5.19 -8.27 -22.21
C LEU A 179 -6.20 -9.42 -22.20
N PHE A 180 -7.45 -9.12 -21.87
CA PHE A 180 -8.55 -10.08 -21.99
C PHE A 180 -9.08 -10.23 -23.44
N HIS A 181 -8.57 -9.44 -24.39
CA HIS A 181 -9.19 -9.28 -25.72
C HIS A 181 -8.71 -10.27 -26.79
N SER A 182 -8.40 -11.52 -26.45
CA SER A 182 -8.06 -12.52 -27.48
C SER A 182 -8.35 -13.99 -27.11
N LEU A 183 -9.25 -14.26 -26.16
CA LEU A 183 -9.57 -15.64 -25.75
C LEU A 183 -11.07 -15.97 -25.75
N ILE A 184 -11.95 -15.06 -26.19
CA ILE A 184 -13.39 -15.34 -26.36
C ILE A 184 -13.92 -14.66 -27.63
N GLU A 185 -13.25 -14.86 -28.75
CA GLU A 185 -13.83 -14.75 -30.10
C GLU A 185 -13.40 -15.98 -30.92
#